data_AF-A0A168NAQ2-F1
#
_entry.id   AF-A0A168NAQ2-F1
#
_cell.length_a   1.000
_cell.length_b   1.000
_cell.length_c   1.000
_cell.angle_alpha   90.00
_cell.angle_beta   90.00
_cell.angle_gamma   90.00
#
_symmetry.space_group_name_H-M   'P 1'
#
loop_
_entity.id
_entity.type
_entity.pdbx_description
1 polymer ?
#
loop_
_entity_poly.entity_id
_entity_poly.type
_entity_poly.pdbx_seq_one_letter_code
_entity_poly.pdbx_strand_id
1 'polypeptide(L)'
;MPIKRNTLGGADEDEEEEAKKKRRVLVPLDYGDIDQVKTDYEDEEPMSSEERQRRVKQLIDSIPSSQEDLWKYTVKWDELNEDLIETKLHPFVSKKIVDLLGMEEDDLVKFVLQFIRERKGPDELVSELEGALDEDALVFVMKLWRALIFETERKYKRL
;
A
#
# COMPACT_ATOMS: atom_id res chain seq x y z
N MET A 1 30.58 -60.59 33.03
CA MET A 1 29.31 -61.30 32.75
C MET A 1 28.84 -61.98 34.04
N PRO A 2 27.53 -62.26 34.25
CA PRO A 2 26.29 -61.58 33.82
C PRO A 2 25.32 -61.40 35.05
N ILE A 3 24.10 -60.82 35.05
CA ILE A 3 22.84 -61.36 34.50
C ILE A 3 21.67 -60.37 34.83
N LYS A 4 21.02 -59.88 33.77
CA LYS A 4 19.57 -59.67 33.53
C LYS A 4 18.74 -58.73 34.43
N ARG A 5 18.14 -57.73 33.76
CA ARG A 5 16.67 -57.64 33.63
C ARG A 5 16.29 -56.96 32.32
N ASN A 6 15.81 -57.78 31.38
CA ASN A 6 14.97 -57.35 30.26
C ASN A 6 13.57 -57.06 30.81
N THR A 7 13.01 -55.90 30.49
CA THR A 7 11.57 -55.68 30.50
C THR A 7 11.14 -55.27 29.09
N LEU A 8 10.21 -56.09 28.58
CA LEU A 8 9.52 -56.06 27.30
C LEU A 8 8.37 -55.03 27.34
N GLY A 9 8.00 -54.51 26.17
CA GLY A 9 6.79 -53.72 25.91
C GLY A 9 7.14 -52.41 25.20
N GLY A 10 6.76 -52.11 23.95
CA GLY A 10 5.65 -52.60 23.14
C GLY A 10 4.63 -51.46 22.96
N ALA A 11 4.35 -51.13 21.69
CA ALA A 11 3.31 -50.25 21.15
C ALA A 11 3.59 -48.72 21.09
N ASP A 12 3.90 -48.28 19.87
CA ASP A 12 3.19 -47.23 19.09
C ASP A 12 2.11 -46.44 19.84
N GLU A 13 2.21 -45.10 19.79
CA GLU A 13 1.13 -44.21 19.35
C GLU A 13 1.68 -42.77 19.24
N ASP A 14 1.47 -42.16 18.06
CA ASP A 14 1.54 -40.74 17.73
C ASP A 14 1.24 -39.81 18.91
N GLU A 15 1.99 -38.71 19.05
CA GLU A 15 1.42 -37.35 18.90
C GLU A 15 2.53 -36.27 18.95
N GLU A 16 2.34 -35.32 18.06
CA GLU A 16 3.04 -34.06 17.83
C GLU A 16 3.05 -33.16 19.09
N GLU A 17 4.17 -32.50 19.38
CA GLU A 17 4.21 -31.04 19.65
C GLU A 17 5.55 -30.56 20.26
N GLU A 18 5.90 -29.41 19.68
CA GLU A 18 6.88 -28.36 19.91
C GLU A 18 7.66 -28.13 21.24
N ALA A 19 8.63 -27.22 21.05
CA ALA A 19 9.21 -26.29 22.03
C ALA A 19 10.52 -26.67 22.75
N LYS A 20 11.62 -26.75 21.97
CA LYS A 20 13.00 -26.51 22.47
C LYS A 20 13.43 -25.06 22.22
N LYS A 21 13.31 -24.24 23.28
CA LYS A 21 14.19 -23.13 23.74
C LYS A 21 15.09 -22.43 22.70
N LYS A 22 15.00 -21.09 22.60
CA LYS A 22 16.15 -20.15 22.67
C LYS A 22 15.75 -18.65 22.62
N ARG A 23 16.06 -17.94 23.72
CA ARG A 23 16.63 -16.58 23.81
C ARG A 23 15.87 -15.43 23.13
N ARG A 24 15.17 -14.63 23.95
CA ARG A 24 14.74 -13.26 23.64
C ARG A 24 15.99 -12.40 23.38
N VAL A 25 16.21 -12.05 22.12
CA VAL A 25 17.20 -11.05 21.71
C VAL A 25 16.48 -9.72 21.55
N LEU A 26 17.09 -8.68 22.09
CA LEU A 26 16.68 -7.29 22.01
C LEU A 26 16.59 -6.89 20.53
N VAL A 27 15.38 -6.61 20.05
CA VAL A 27 15.11 -6.19 18.67
C VAL A 27 15.61 -4.75 18.50
N PRO A 28 16.55 -4.46 17.59
CA PRO A 28 16.75 -3.10 17.11
C PRO A 28 15.45 -2.66 16.43
N LEU A 29 14.88 -1.53 16.86
CA LEU A 29 13.80 -0.85 16.15
C LEU A 29 14.34 -0.42 14.78
N ASP A 30 14.27 -1.34 13.83
CA ASP A 30 14.40 -1.08 12.42
C ASP A 30 13.12 -0.35 11.99
N TYR A 31 13.29 0.86 11.46
CA TYR A 31 12.22 1.63 10.83
C TYR A 31 11.86 0.97 9.49
N GLY A 32 11.33 -0.25 9.56
CA GLY A 32 10.94 -1.11 8.44
C GLY A 32 9.44 -1.11 8.15
N ASP A 33 8.67 -0.15 8.69
CA ASP A 33 7.21 -0.08 8.49
C ASP A 33 6.80 0.89 7.37
N ILE A 34 7.59 0.96 6.30
CA ILE A 34 7.17 1.56 5.01
C ILE A 34 7.31 0.54 3.85
N ASP A 35 7.86 -0.65 4.12
CA ASP A 35 8.22 -1.62 3.06
C ASP A 35 7.12 -2.64 2.74
N GLN A 36 5.93 -2.54 3.35
CA GLN A 36 4.83 -3.50 3.12
C GLN A 36 3.84 -3.08 2.02
N VAL A 37 4.19 -2.12 1.16
CA VAL A 37 3.54 -2.05 -0.15
C VAL A 37 4.26 -3.04 -1.08
N LYS A 38 3.98 -4.33 -0.88
CA LYS A 38 4.20 -5.34 -1.92
C LYS A 38 3.43 -4.89 -3.15
N THR A 39 4.16 -4.24 -4.03
CA THR A 39 3.73 -3.78 -5.33
C THR A 39 3.82 -5.01 -6.22
N ASP A 40 2.80 -5.86 -6.14
CA ASP A 40 2.55 -6.93 -7.13
C ASP A 40 2.38 -6.26 -8.50
N TYR A 41 3.49 -6.19 -9.23
CA TYR A 41 3.56 -5.81 -10.64
C TYR A 41 4.69 -6.63 -11.26
N GLU A 42 4.35 -7.86 -11.64
CA GLU A 42 5.04 -8.55 -12.71
C GLU A 42 4.61 -7.88 -14.02
N ASP A 43 5.47 -7.04 -14.60
CA ASP A 43 5.56 -6.86 -16.05
C ASP A 43 6.85 -6.08 -16.40
N GLU A 44 7.80 -6.84 -16.95
CA GLU A 44 8.71 -6.53 -18.07
C GLU A 44 9.89 -5.52 -17.93
N GLU A 45 11.03 -5.95 -18.50
CA GLU A 45 12.42 -5.42 -18.59
C GLU A 45 13.35 -5.63 -17.36
N PRO A 46 14.55 -6.25 -17.53
CA PRO A 46 15.51 -6.49 -16.46
C PRO A 46 16.32 -5.22 -16.17
N MET A 47 15.64 -4.16 -15.74
CA MET A 47 16.33 -3.07 -15.04
C MET A 47 16.71 -3.60 -13.66
N SER A 48 17.97 -3.41 -13.23
CA SER A 48 18.38 -3.86 -11.89
C SER A 48 17.41 -3.29 -10.86
N SER A 49 16.98 -4.12 -9.90
CA SER A 49 16.03 -3.74 -8.86
C SER A 49 16.43 -2.45 -8.14
N GLU A 50 17.75 -2.21 -8.00
CA GLU A 50 18.32 -0.98 -7.45
C GLU A 50 18.06 0.28 -8.31
N GLU A 51 18.12 0.18 -9.64
CA GLU A 51 17.87 1.32 -10.53
C GLU A 51 16.39 1.69 -10.56
N ARG A 52 15.50 0.70 -10.60
CA ARG A 52 14.05 0.92 -10.52
C ARG A 52 13.68 1.62 -9.20
N GLN A 53 14.22 1.14 -8.08
CA GLN A 53 13.99 1.77 -6.77
C GLN A 53 14.49 3.23 -6.70
N ARG A 54 15.65 3.53 -7.29
CA ARG A 54 16.17 4.91 -7.33
C ARG A 54 15.25 5.83 -8.13
N ARG A 55 14.75 5.37 -9.28
CA ARG A 55 13.82 6.15 -10.12
C ARG A 55 12.47 6.37 -9.45
N VAL A 56 11.95 5.35 -8.75
CA VAL A 56 10.73 5.48 -7.94
C VAL A 56 10.92 6.50 -6.82
N LYS A 57 12.04 6.46 -6.09
CA LYS A 57 12.35 7.45 -5.05
C LYS A 57 12.47 8.88 -5.61
N GLN A 58 13.17 9.04 -6.73
CA GLN A 58 13.26 10.32 -7.43
C GLN A 58 11.90 10.84 -7.88
N LEU A 59 11.01 9.95 -8.31
CA LEU A 59 9.65 10.33 -8.66
C LEU A 59 8.90 10.84 -7.44
N ILE A 60 8.94 10.14 -6.31
CA ILE A 60 8.28 10.56 -5.07
C ILE A 60 8.81 11.92 -4.59
N ASP A 61 10.13 12.13 -4.65
CA ASP A 61 10.78 13.39 -4.25
C ASP A 61 10.40 14.55 -5.18
N SER A 62 10.19 14.26 -6.46
CA SER A 62 9.72 15.24 -7.45
C SER A 62 8.25 15.64 -7.26
N ILE A 63 7.45 14.89 -6.50
CA ILE A 63 6.03 15.21 -6.30
C ILE A 63 5.90 16.27 -5.19
N PRO A 64 5.35 17.46 -5.49
CA PRO A 64 5.22 18.54 -4.52
C PRO A 64 4.43 18.12 -3.28
N SER A 65 4.91 18.49 -2.10
CA SER A 65 4.20 18.27 -0.82
C SER A 65 3.26 19.41 -0.44
N SER A 66 3.46 20.59 -1.00
CA SER A 66 2.60 21.75 -0.80
C SER A 66 1.28 21.59 -1.56
N GLN A 67 0.17 21.94 -0.91
CA GLN A 67 -1.16 21.94 -1.53
C GLN A 67 -1.18 22.79 -2.81
N GLU A 68 -0.66 24.01 -2.76
CA GLU A 68 -0.69 24.92 -3.91
C GLU A 68 0.01 24.36 -5.15
N ASP A 69 1.20 23.78 -4.97
CA ASP A 69 1.97 23.17 -6.05
C ASP A 69 1.32 21.89 -6.56
N LEU A 70 0.73 21.10 -5.66
CA LEU A 70 0.05 19.86 -6.01
C LEU A 70 -1.22 20.13 -6.84
N TRP A 71 -1.96 21.20 -6.54
CA TRP A 71 -3.15 21.62 -7.28
C TRP A 71 -2.80 22.21 -8.65
N LYS A 72 -1.64 22.88 -8.74
CA LYS A 72 -1.09 23.41 -10.01
C LYS A 72 -0.43 22.32 -10.86
N TYR A 73 -0.21 21.13 -10.32
CA TYR A 73 0.45 20.05 -11.04
C TYR A 73 -0.42 19.56 -12.20
N THR A 74 0.18 19.46 -13.38
CA THR A 74 -0.52 18.95 -14.58
C THR A 74 -0.49 17.43 -14.59
N VAL A 75 -1.54 16.81 -14.05
CA VAL A 75 -1.71 15.35 -14.04
C VAL A 75 -1.79 14.81 -15.47
N LYS A 76 -1.06 13.71 -15.74
CA LYS A 76 -1.07 13.01 -17.03
C LYS A 76 -2.28 12.08 -17.13
N TRP A 77 -3.47 12.67 -17.29
CA TRP A 77 -4.74 11.94 -17.38
C TRP A 77 -4.82 10.94 -18.54
N ASP A 78 -3.98 11.08 -19.57
CA ASP A 78 -3.90 10.15 -20.71
C ASP A 78 -3.35 8.78 -20.32
N GLU A 79 -2.49 8.73 -19.29
CA GLU A 79 -1.90 7.49 -18.76
C GLU A 79 -2.79 6.81 -17.71
N LEU A 80 -3.89 7.48 -17.33
CA LEU A 80 -4.85 6.98 -16.36
C LEU A 80 -5.87 6.07 -17.04
N ASN A 81 -5.61 4.77 -17.03
CA ASN A 81 -6.52 3.75 -17.55
C ASN A 81 -7.52 3.27 -16.49
N GLU A 82 -8.68 2.77 -16.91
CA GLU A 82 -9.67 2.19 -15.98
C GLU A 82 -9.08 1.02 -15.16
N ASP A 83 -8.23 0.20 -15.76
CA ASP A 83 -7.50 -0.87 -15.08
C ASP A 83 -6.67 -0.36 -13.89
N LEU A 84 -6.01 0.80 -14.04
CA LEU A 84 -5.24 1.43 -12.96
C LEU A 84 -6.16 1.94 -11.84
N ILE A 85 -7.31 2.50 -12.23
CA ILE A 85 -8.32 2.99 -11.28
C ILE A 85 -8.84 1.83 -10.43
N GLU A 86 -9.17 0.70 -11.04
CA GLU A 86 -9.74 -0.46 -10.33
C GLU A 86 -8.69 -1.27 -9.57
N THR A 87 -7.51 -1.50 -10.14
CA THR A 87 -6.49 -2.35 -9.51
C THR A 87 -5.66 -1.63 -8.45
N LYS A 88 -5.54 -0.29 -8.53
CA LYS A 88 -4.66 0.50 -7.64
C LYS A 88 -5.37 1.60 -6.89
N LEU A 89 -6.11 2.47 -7.58
CA LEU A 89 -6.80 3.58 -6.88
C LEU A 89 -7.94 3.08 -6.00
N HIS A 90 -8.73 2.11 -6.43
CA HIS A 90 -9.84 1.56 -5.65
C HIS A 90 -9.38 0.99 -4.29
N PRO A 91 -8.44 0.02 -4.24
CA PRO A 91 -7.97 -0.49 -2.94
C PRO A 91 -7.21 0.58 -2.13
N PHE A 92 -6.53 1.53 -2.79
CA PHE A 92 -5.88 2.65 -2.08
C PHE A 92 -6.90 3.56 -1.40
N VAL A 93 -7.94 3.97 -2.12
CA VAL A 93 -9.01 4.85 -1.62
C VAL A 93 -9.81 4.12 -0.54
N SER A 94 -10.26 2.88 -0.79
CA SER A 94 -10.97 2.07 0.21
C SER A 94 -10.18 1.96 1.51
N LYS A 95 -8.90 1.58 1.44
CA LYS A 95 -8.04 1.52 2.62
C LYS A 95 -7.93 2.88 3.33
N LYS A 96 -7.79 3.97 2.58
CA LYS A 96 -7.69 5.32 3.16
C LYS A 96 -8.98 5.78 3.83
N ILE A 97 -10.14 5.44 3.26
CA ILE A 97 -11.44 5.74 3.88
C ILE A 97 -11.62 4.94 5.18
N VAL A 98 -11.28 3.64 5.17
CA VAL A 98 -11.30 2.80 6.39
C VAL A 98 -10.32 3.32 7.44
N ASP A 99 -9.12 3.75 7.05
CA ASP A 99 -8.13 4.32 7.97
C ASP A 99 -8.65 5.62 8.64
N LEU A 100 -9.47 6.41 7.94
CA LEU A 100 -10.00 7.69 8.43
C LEU A 100 -11.25 7.50 9.30
N LEU A 101 -12.21 6.70 8.83
CA LEU A 101 -13.52 6.54 9.47
C LEU A 101 -13.61 5.33 10.40
N GLY A 102 -12.66 4.40 10.31
CA GLY A 102 -12.69 3.10 11.01
C GLY A 102 -13.72 2.11 10.44
N MET A 103 -14.37 2.46 9.33
CA MET A 103 -15.38 1.64 8.66
C MET A 103 -15.26 1.76 7.14
N GLU A 104 -15.75 0.73 6.44
CA GLU A 104 -15.78 0.71 4.99
C GLU A 104 -17.02 1.45 4.47
N GLU A 105 -16.79 2.45 3.63
CA GLU A 105 -17.81 3.29 3.01
C GLU A 105 -17.67 3.19 1.48
N ASP A 106 -18.20 2.11 0.91
CA ASP A 106 -18.11 1.83 -0.53
C ASP A 106 -18.67 2.95 -1.40
N ASP A 107 -19.71 3.63 -0.93
CA ASP A 107 -20.34 4.72 -1.70
C ASP A 107 -19.42 5.95 -1.77
N LEU A 108 -18.68 6.25 -0.70
CA LEU A 108 -17.66 7.30 -0.69
C LEU A 108 -16.48 6.94 -1.60
N VAL A 109 -16.05 5.67 -1.58
CA VAL A 109 -15.01 5.16 -2.48
C VAL A 109 -15.43 5.32 -3.95
N LYS A 110 -16.64 4.89 -4.30
CA LYS A 110 -17.19 5.02 -5.66
C LYS A 110 -17.28 6.49 -6.09
N PHE A 111 -17.73 7.36 -5.19
CA PHE A 111 -17.80 8.80 -5.45
C PHE A 111 -16.43 9.39 -5.80
N VAL A 112 -15.41 9.10 -4.99
CA VAL A 112 -14.03 9.55 -5.23
C VAL A 112 -13.50 9.03 -6.57
N LEU A 113 -13.70 7.74 -6.87
CA LEU A 113 -13.23 7.16 -8.14
C LEU A 113 -13.96 7.75 -9.35
N GLN A 114 -15.27 8.01 -9.23
CA GLN A 114 -16.03 8.70 -10.26
C GLN A 114 -15.49 10.12 -10.50
N PHE A 115 -15.17 10.84 -9.43
CA PHE A 115 -14.60 12.18 -9.51
C PHE A 115 -13.27 12.21 -10.30
N ILE A 116 -12.40 11.21 -10.06
CA ILE A 116 -11.15 11.01 -10.80
C ILE A 116 -11.43 10.66 -12.28
N ARG A 117 -12.44 9.82 -12.58
CA ARG A 117 -12.84 9.52 -13.97
C ARG A 117 -13.33 10.76 -14.71
N GLU A 118 -14.03 11.66 -14.02
CA GLU A 118 -14.51 12.93 -14.57
C GLU A 118 -13.40 13.99 -14.71
N ARG A 119 -12.18 13.68 -14.24
CA ARG A 119 -10.99 14.56 -14.32
C ARG A 119 -11.23 15.94 -13.71
N LYS A 120 -12.05 15.97 -12.67
CA LYS A 120 -12.42 17.19 -11.96
C LYS A 120 -11.25 17.70 -11.11
N GLY A 121 -11.34 18.96 -10.68
CA GLY A 121 -10.27 19.61 -9.92
C GLY A 121 -10.20 19.14 -8.46
N PRO A 122 -8.99 19.10 -7.86
CA PRO A 122 -8.82 18.63 -6.49
C PRO A 122 -9.51 19.52 -5.44
N ASP A 123 -9.70 20.81 -5.75
CA ASP A 123 -10.41 21.77 -4.88
C ASP A 123 -11.89 21.42 -4.70
N GLU A 124 -12.55 21.03 -5.80
CA GLU A 124 -13.94 20.58 -5.77
C GLU A 124 -14.04 19.22 -5.05
N LEU A 125 -13.05 18.33 -5.18
CA LEU A 125 -13.05 17.07 -4.42
C LEU A 125 -12.95 17.29 -2.92
N VAL A 126 -12.12 18.25 -2.48
CA VAL A 126 -12.04 18.61 -1.05
C VAL A 126 -13.39 19.09 -0.55
N SER A 127 -14.02 20.03 -1.28
CA SER A 127 -15.31 20.60 -0.88
C SER A 127 -16.41 19.54 -0.74
N GLU A 128 -16.46 18.58 -1.66
CA GLU A 128 -17.45 17.49 -1.61
C GLU A 128 -17.18 16.50 -0.48
N LEU A 129 -15.91 16.27 -0.14
CA LEU A 129 -15.52 15.36 0.94
C LEU A 129 -15.55 16.01 2.32
N GLU A 130 -15.50 17.34 2.40
CA GLU A 130 -15.54 18.10 3.67
C GLU A 130 -16.82 17.80 4.45
N GLY A 131 -17.95 17.56 3.77
CA GLY A 131 -19.21 17.19 4.44
C GLY A 131 -19.21 15.80 5.09
N ALA A 132 -18.29 14.91 4.72
CA ALA A 132 -18.20 13.54 5.22
C ALA A 132 -16.96 13.30 6.10
N LEU A 133 -15.85 13.99 5.80
CA LEU A 133 -14.55 13.83 6.46
C LEU A 133 -14.11 15.08 7.24
N ASP A 134 -14.90 16.15 7.25
CA ASP A 134 -14.58 17.42 7.93
C ASP A 134 -13.14 17.89 7.64
N GLU A 135 -12.33 18.09 8.69
CA GLU A 135 -10.94 18.56 8.60
C GLU A 135 -9.97 17.56 7.94
N ASP A 136 -10.32 16.27 7.89
CA ASP A 136 -9.49 15.23 7.28
C ASP A 136 -9.62 15.19 5.75
N ALA A 137 -10.65 15.82 5.17
CA ALA A 137 -10.90 15.84 3.74
C ALA A 137 -9.69 16.38 2.94
N LEU A 138 -9.13 17.50 3.37
CA LEU A 138 -7.99 18.13 2.71
C LEU A 138 -6.77 17.19 2.70
N VAL A 139 -6.46 16.61 3.86
CA VAL A 139 -5.30 15.71 4.02
C VAL A 139 -5.49 14.44 3.18
N PHE A 140 -6.72 13.91 3.13
CA PHE A 140 -7.06 12.79 2.27
C PHE A 140 -6.86 13.11 0.79
N VAL A 141 -7.42 14.23 0.30
CA VAL A 141 -7.29 14.62 -1.12
C VAL A 141 -5.84 14.89 -1.48
N MET A 142 -5.07 15.55 -0.63
CA MET A 142 -3.63 15.75 -0.86
C MET A 142 -2.90 14.40 -1.02
N LYS A 143 -3.18 13.42 -0.16
CA LYS A 143 -2.58 12.08 -0.26
C LYS A 143 -3.03 11.36 -1.54
N LEU A 144 -4.31 11.44 -1.88
CA LEU A 144 -4.86 10.85 -3.09
C LEU A 144 -4.26 11.46 -4.35
N TRP A 145 -4.13 12.78 -4.41
CA TRP A 145 -3.56 13.48 -5.56
C TRP A 145 -2.07 13.14 -5.75
N ARG A 146 -1.32 13.00 -4.65
CA ARG A 146 0.07 12.52 -4.69
C ARG A 146 0.14 11.11 -5.26
N ALA A 147 -0.74 10.20 -4.83
CA ALA A 147 -0.80 8.84 -5.37
C ALA A 147 -1.20 8.84 -6.85
N LEU A 148 -2.16 9.67 -7.26
CA LEU A 148 -2.59 9.81 -8.64
C LEU A 148 -1.44 10.26 -9.55
N ILE A 149 -0.71 11.30 -9.15
CA ILE A 149 0.46 11.80 -9.89
C ILE A 149 1.54 10.72 -9.94
N PHE A 150 1.78 10.03 -8.82
CA PHE A 150 2.75 8.95 -8.77
C PHE A 150 2.41 7.83 -9.77
N GLU A 151 1.18 7.33 -9.76
CA GLU A 151 0.78 6.23 -10.65
C GLU A 151 0.82 6.64 -12.13
N THR A 152 0.35 7.85 -12.45
CA THR A 152 0.38 8.37 -13.83
C THR A 152 1.80 8.60 -14.34
N GLU A 153 2.68 9.23 -13.53
CA GLU A 153 4.09 9.43 -13.88
C GLU A 153 4.88 8.13 -13.94
N ARG A 154 4.58 7.18 -13.05
CA ARG A 154 5.19 5.84 -13.06
C ARG A 154 4.85 5.10 -14.35
N LYS A 155 3.58 5.13 -14.76
CA LYS A 155 3.12 4.53 -16.02
C LYS A 155 3.78 5.21 -17.23
N TYR A 156 3.80 6.54 -17.25
CA TYR A 156 4.43 7.34 -18.30
C TYR A 156 5.93 7.02 -18.45
N LYS A 157 6.65 6.92 -17.34
CA LYS A 157 8.10 6.59 -17.31
C LYS A 157 8.38 5.10 -17.47
N ARG A 158 7.34 4.26 -17.59
CA ARG A 158 7.39 2.79 -17.69
C ARG A 158 8.26 2.19 -16.58
N LEU A 159 8.02 2.61 -15.34
CA LEU A 159 8.77 2.22 -14.14
C LEU A 159 8.16 1.06 -13.37
#